data_AF-A0A9D9RF28-F1
#
_entry.id   AF-A0A9D9RF28-F1
#
_cell.length_a   1.000
_cell.length_b   1.000
_cell.length_c   1.000
_cell.angle_alpha   90.00
_cell.angle_beta   90.00
_cell.angle_gamma   90.00
#
_symmetry.space_group_name_H-M   'P 1'
#
loop_
_entity.id
_entity.type
_entity.pdbx_description
1 polymer ?
#
loop_
_entity_poly.entity_id
_entity_poly.type
_entity_poly.pdbx_seq_one_letter_code
_entity_poly.pdbx_strand_id
1 'polypeptide(L)'
;MKQKYSILLLFISLLTIACTKEIAQVFEGFKKPSNFPDPVYKFENNQVTKAGFDLGRKLFFDPILSADNTISCGSCHIPTSAFTQHGHSVSHGINDLLGTRNSPPIMNLAWSNAFMWDGGIVDLDLQPIAPLTSHVEMGETMTNVLTKLKNNANYTSQFKAAFGSEEITNIKMLKALSQYMLMCVSAESKYDSVMRKQQVFTKEENEGYIIFQNKCNNCHQAPLFTDNRFRNNGLQPSQLNDPGRMLITLLNTDKY
;
A
#
# COMPACT_ATOMS: atom_id res chain seq x y z
N MET A 1 48.10 33.95 -22.48
CA MET A 1 47.27 32.78 -22.89
C MET A 1 47.27 31.65 -21.87
N LYS A 2 48.42 31.19 -21.34
CA LYS A 2 48.50 30.05 -20.40
C LYS A 2 47.63 30.16 -19.13
N GLN A 3 47.48 31.35 -18.56
CA GLN A 3 46.74 31.57 -17.30
C GLN A 3 45.21 31.40 -17.44
N LYS A 4 44.63 31.67 -18.62
CA LYS A 4 43.20 31.48 -18.89
C LYS A 4 42.81 30.00 -19.01
N TYR A 5 43.72 29.17 -19.54
CA TYR A 5 43.51 27.73 -19.64
C TYR A 5 43.64 27.02 -18.28
N SER A 6 44.53 27.49 -17.40
CA SER A 6 44.65 26.93 -16.03
C SER A 6 43.41 27.20 -15.18
N ILE A 7 42.79 28.38 -15.29
CA ILE A 7 41.55 28.71 -14.57
C ILE A 7 40.38 27.87 -15.11
N LEU A 8 40.30 27.68 -16.43
CA LEU A 8 39.27 26.85 -17.06
C LEU A 8 39.40 25.37 -16.66
N LEU A 9 40.62 24.83 -16.61
CA LEU A 9 40.88 23.46 -16.15
C LEU A 9 40.59 23.28 -14.67
N LEU A 10 40.88 24.29 -13.82
CA LEU A 10 40.52 24.25 -12.40
C LEU A 10 39.00 24.26 -12.22
N PHE A 11 38.28 25.09 -12.98
CA PHE A 11 36.81 25.16 -12.95
C PHE A 11 36.16 23.87 -13.42
N ILE A 12 36.68 23.25 -14.49
CA ILE A 12 36.20 21.95 -14.99
C ILE A 12 36.46 20.85 -13.96
N SER A 13 37.63 20.84 -13.30
CA SER A 13 37.91 19.88 -12.22
C SER A 13 36.98 20.05 -11.01
N LEU A 14 36.69 21.29 -10.60
CA LEU A 14 35.74 21.61 -9.52
C LEU A 14 34.30 21.22 -9.87
N LEU A 15 33.88 21.37 -11.13
CA LEU A 15 32.59 20.88 -11.64
C LEU A 15 32.49 19.35 -11.61
N THR A 16 33.58 18.62 -11.90
CA THR A 16 33.58 17.14 -11.81
C THR A 16 33.57 16.64 -10.36
N ILE A 17 34.17 17.37 -9.42
CA ILE A 17 34.17 17.02 -7.98
C ILE A 17 32.81 17.35 -7.34
N ALA A 18 32.12 18.40 -7.79
CA ALA A 18 30.79 18.76 -7.32
C ALA A 18 29.68 17.77 -7.77
N CYS A 19 29.92 17.01 -8.85
CA CYS A 19 28.94 16.08 -9.43
C CYS A 19 28.97 14.65 -8.85
N THR A 20 29.82 14.33 -7.87
CA THR A 20 29.98 12.96 -7.35
C THR A 20 29.45 12.75 -5.93
N LYS A 21 28.85 13.77 -5.31
CA LYS A 21 28.19 13.60 -4.01
C LYS A 21 26.74 13.15 -4.22
N GLU A 22 26.56 11.93 -4.72
CA GLU A 22 25.32 11.21 -4.46
C GLU A 22 25.22 11.07 -2.94
N ILE A 23 24.37 11.88 -2.32
CA ILE A 23 23.95 11.67 -0.95
C ILE A 23 23.17 10.37 -1.01
N ALA A 24 23.83 9.25 -0.68
CA ALA A 24 23.15 7.97 -0.53
C ALA A 24 22.04 8.16 0.50
N GLN A 25 20.80 8.28 0.04
CA GLN A 25 19.66 8.46 0.90
C GLN A 25 19.53 7.19 1.74
N VAL A 26 19.81 7.33 3.04
CA VAL A 26 19.73 6.21 3.97
C VAL A 26 18.30 5.71 3.98
N PHE A 27 18.12 4.40 3.71
CA PHE A 27 16.81 3.78 3.84
C PHE A 27 16.46 3.65 5.32
N GLU A 28 15.49 4.44 5.75
CA GLU A 28 15.16 4.56 7.17
C GLU A 28 14.27 3.41 7.70
N GLY A 29 13.73 2.58 6.81
CA GLY A 29 12.78 1.52 7.16
C GLY A 29 11.45 2.06 7.67
N PHE A 30 10.63 1.14 8.22
CA PHE A 30 9.36 1.51 8.83
C PHE A 30 9.58 2.33 10.10
N LYS A 31 8.93 3.49 10.17
CA LYS A 31 8.89 4.34 11.36
C LYS A 31 7.44 4.56 11.76
N LYS A 32 7.10 4.12 12.98
CA LYS A 32 5.80 4.41 13.58
C LYS A 32 5.68 5.93 13.83
N PRO A 33 4.63 6.61 13.32
CA PRO A 33 4.36 7.99 13.66
C PRO A 33 4.19 8.16 15.17
N SER A 34 4.69 9.26 15.73
CA SER A 34 4.69 9.48 17.18
C SER A 34 3.29 9.59 17.80
N ASN A 35 2.30 10.01 16.99
CA ASN A 35 0.90 10.18 17.39
C ASN A 35 0.02 8.94 17.10
N PHE A 36 0.59 7.84 16.59
CA PHE A 36 -0.15 6.62 16.28
C PHE A 36 0.06 5.54 17.37
N PRO A 37 -0.92 4.64 17.58
CA PRO A 37 -0.76 3.50 18.47
C PRO A 37 0.29 2.53 17.93
N ASP A 38 0.68 1.53 18.72
CA ASP A 38 1.52 0.45 18.22
C ASP A 38 0.82 -0.29 17.05
N PRO A 39 1.58 -0.68 16.01
CA PRO A 39 1.03 -1.40 14.88
C PRO A 39 0.51 -2.78 15.32
N VAL A 40 -0.51 -3.23 14.61
CA VAL A 40 -1.06 -4.59 14.73
C VAL A 40 -0.13 -5.57 14.02
N TYR A 41 0.48 -5.13 12.92
CA TYR A 41 1.40 -5.94 12.14
C TYR A 41 2.67 -6.28 12.96
N LYS A 42 3.02 -7.56 12.94
CA LYS A 42 4.16 -8.14 13.66
C LYS A 42 5.43 -8.08 12.82
N PHE A 43 6.16 -6.98 12.92
CA PHE A 43 7.39 -6.75 12.14
C PHE A 43 8.50 -7.77 12.43
N GLU A 44 8.44 -8.50 13.55
CA GLU A 44 9.33 -9.64 13.84
C GLU A 44 9.20 -10.77 12.80
N ASN A 45 8.03 -10.92 12.17
CA ASN A 45 7.78 -11.95 11.17
C ASN A 45 8.25 -11.52 9.77
N ASN A 46 8.34 -10.22 9.51
CA ASN A 46 8.68 -9.65 8.21
C ASN A 46 9.21 -8.22 8.38
N GLN A 47 10.49 -8.13 8.74
CA GLN A 47 11.13 -6.83 8.89
C GLN A 47 11.27 -6.14 7.53
N VAL A 48 10.92 -4.86 7.47
CA VAL A 48 11.08 -4.06 6.25
C VAL A 48 12.57 -3.80 6.01
N THR A 49 13.07 -4.27 4.88
CA THR A 49 14.42 -4.00 4.38
C THR A 49 14.35 -3.17 3.10
N LYS A 50 15.42 -2.46 2.75
CA LYS A 50 15.45 -1.69 1.49
C LYS A 50 15.17 -2.60 0.28
N ALA A 51 15.85 -3.74 0.22
CA ALA A 51 15.74 -4.67 -0.91
C ALA A 51 14.36 -5.35 -0.98
N GLY A 52 13.79 -5.72 0.16
CA GLY A 52 12.43 -6.28 0.21
C GLY A 52 11.35 -5.24 -0.14
N PHE A 53 11.48 -4.00 0.33
CA PHE A 53 10.62 -2.88 -0.09
C PHE A 53 10.72 -2.61 -1.59
N ASP A 54 11.93 -2.54 -2.15
CA ASP A 54 12.14 -2.26 -3.57
C ASP A 54 11.57 -3.39 -4.46
N LEU A 55 11.77 -4.65 -4.08
CA LEU A 55 11.17 -5.80 -4.74
C LEU A 55 9.64 -5.76 -4.64
N GLY A 56 9.10 -5.51 -3.46
CA GLY A 56 7.66 -5.38 -3.22
C GLY A 56 7.01 -4.29 -4.06
N ARG A 57 7.64 -3.12 -4.10
CA ARG A 57 7.21 -1.99 -4.92
C ARG A 57 7.19 -2.35 -6.40
N LYS A 58 8.24 -3.01 -6.88
CA LYS A 58 8.29 -3.45 -8.27
C LYS A 58 7.14 -4.42 -8.56
N LEU A 59 6.98 -5.47 -7.75
CA LEU A 59 5.89 -6.45 -7.90
C LEU A 59 4.51 -5.79 -7.89
N PHE A 60 4.29 -4.81 -7.01
CA PHE A 60 3.00 -4.12 -6.88
C PHE A 60 2.57 -3.38 -8.16
N PHE A 61 3.53 -2.85 -8.91
CA PHE A 61 3.28 -2.09 -10.15
C PHE A 61 3.60 -2.90 -11.43
N ASP A 62 4.05 -4.14 -11.31
CA ASP A 62 4.40 -4.98 -12.47
C ASP A 62 3.20 -5.82 -12.86
N PRO A 63 2.68 -5.69 -14.10
CA PRO A 63 1.53 -6.45 -14.52
C PRO A 63 1.85 -7.94 -14.75
N ILE A 64 3.11 -8.37 -14.70
CA ILE A 64 3.53 -9.78 -14.80
C ILE A 64 2.75 -10.74 -13.87
N LEU A 65 2.15 -10.20 -12.80
CA LEU A 65 1.39 -10.96 -11.83
C LEU A 65 -0.04 -11.30 -12.29
N SER A 66 -0.60 -10.64 -13.31
CA SER A 66 -1.90 -11.03 -13.90
C SER A 66 -1.75 -12.08 -14.97
N ALA A 67 -2.82 -12.84 -15.22
CA ALA A 67 -2.85 -13.94 -16.19
C ALA A 67 -2.32 -13.54 -17.58
N ASP A 68 -2.78 -12.40 -18.06
CA ASP A 68 -2.50 -11.82 -19.39
C ASP A 68 -1.39 -10.76 -19.39
N ASN A 69 -0.77 -10.51 -18.24
CA ASN A 69 0.23 -9.46 -18.01
C ASN A 69 -0.25 -8.02 -18.33
N THR A 70 -1.53 -7.69 -18.10
CA THR A 70 -2.09 -6.35 -18.35
C THR A 70 -2.44 -5.56 -17.08
N ILE A 71 -2.69 -6.23 -15.95
CA ILE A 71 -3.15 -5.61 -14.69
C ILE A 71 -2.10 -5.79 -13.60
N SER A 72 -1.84 -4.72 -12.84
CA SER A 72 -1.02 -4.74 -11.63
C SER A 72 -1.87 -4.34 -10.42
N CYS A 73 -1.35 -4.51 -9.20
CA CYS A 73 -2.03 -3.97 -8.01
C CYS A 73 -2.23 -2.44 -8.13
N GLY A 74 -1.25 -1.75 -8.72
CA GLY A 74 -1.31 -0.32 -8.99
C GLY A 74 -2.35 0.13 -10.03
N SER A 75 -2.93 -0.79 -10.81
CA SER A 75 -4.03 -0.47 -11.74
C SER A 75 -5.32 -0.12 -10.99
N CYS A 76 -5.57 -0.76 -9.85
CA CYS A 76 -6.72 -0.48 -8.98
C CYS A 76 -6.32 0.45 -7.81
N HIS A 77 -5.15 0.21 -7.21
CA HIS A 77 -4.64 1.00 -6.08
C HIS A 77 -3.76 2.16 -6.56
N ILE A 78 -4.38 3.13 -7.23
CA ILE A 78 -3.67 4.24 -7.90
C ILE A 78 -3.16 5.26 -6.86
N PRO A 79 -1.83 5.49 -6.74
CA PRO A 79 -1.28 6.36 -5.69
C PRO A 79 -1.81 7.80 -5.72
N THR A 80 -1.97 8.39 -6.91
CA THR A 80 -2.50 9.76 -7.07
C THR A 80 -3.97 9.89 -6.69
N SER A 81 -4.66 8.77 -6.52
CA SER A 81 -6.06 8.66 -6.12
C SER A 81 -6.19 8.07 -4.72
N ALA A 82 -5.20 8.32 -3.84
CA ALA A 82 -5.13 7.76 -2.49
C ALA A 82 -5.26 6.23 -2.47
N PHE A 83 -4.67 5.55 -3.45
CA PHE A 83 -4.70 4.10 -3.63
C PHE A 83 -6.10 3.51 -3.85
N THR A 84 -6.99 4.29 -4.46
CA THR A 84 -8.32 3.84 -4.91
C THR A 84 -8.45 3.97 -6.43
N GLN A 85 -9.42 3.26 -7.03
CA GLN A 85 -9.72 3.39 -8.46
C GLN A 85 -10.74 4.50 -8.67
N HIS A 86 -10.28 5.76 -8.64
CA HIS A 86 -11.13 6.94 -8.80
C HIS A 86 -11.95 6.90 -10.10
N GLY A 87 -13.16 7.48 -10.07
CA GLY A 87 -14.06 7.53 -11.23
C GLY A 87 -14.87 6.25 -11.49
N HIS A 88 -14.70 5.21 -10.67
CA HIS A 88 -15.38 3.92 -10.84
C HIS A 88 -16.13 3.52 -9.57
N SER A 89 -17.36 3.03 -9.72
CA SER A 89 -18.15 2.51 -8.58
C SER A 89 -17.64 1.13 -8.12
N VAL A 90 -17.11 0.33 -9.04
CA VAL A 90 -16.46 -0.96 -8.80
C VAL A 90 -15.16 -1.05 -9.58
N SER A 91 -14.24 -1.90 -9.13
CA SER A 91 -12.94 -2.03 -9.80
C SER A 91 -13.04 -2.82 -11.11
N HIS A 92 -12.17 -2.52 -12.06
CA HIS A 92 -12.04 -3.24 -13.33
C HIS A 92 -10.75 -4.07 -13.32
N GLY A 93 -10.86 -5.37 -13.61
CA GLY A 93 -9.71 -6.27 -13.72
C GLY A 93 -9.38 -6.66 -15.15
N ILE A 94 -8.80 -7.85 -15.31
CA ILE A 94 -8.45 -8.41 -16.62
C ILE A 94 -9.66 -8.46 -17.55
N ASN A 95 -9.45 -8.23 -18.85
CA ASN A 95 -10.50 -8.18 -19.87
C ASN A 95 -11.65 -7.20 -19.55
N ASP A 96 -11.37 -6.12 -18.79
CA ASP A 96 -12.35 -5.15 -18.30
C ASP A 96 -13.51 -5.78 -17.49
N LEU A 97 -13.25 -6.94 -16.87
CA LEU A 97 -14.24 -7.59 -16.00
C LEU A 97 -14.49 -6.72 -14.76
N LEU A 98 -15.76 -6.60 -14.40
CA LEU A 98 -16.19 -5.81 -13.25
C LEU A 98 -16.18 -6.66 -11.98
N GLY A 99 -15.53 -6.15 -10.93
CA GLY A 99 -15.68 -6.66 -9.58
C GLY A 99 -17.01 -6.25 -8.94
N THR A 100 -17.16 -6.54 -7.65
CA THR A 100 -18.36 -6.14 -6.88
C THR A 100 -18.16 -4.89 -6.04
N ARG A 101 -16.90 -4.46 -5.85
CA ARG A 101 -16.52 -3.34 -4.97
C ARG A 101 -15.39 -2.50 -5.59
N ASN A 102 -15.30 -1.24 -5.17
CA ASN A 102 -14.12 -0.42 -5.43
C ASN A 102 -12.95 -0.85 -4.50
N SER A 103 -11.73 -0.73 -4.99
CA SER A 103 -10.50 -1.03 -4.26
C SER A 103 -10.38 -0.15 -3.00
N PRO A 104 -10.25 -0.73 -1.79
CA PRO A 104 -9.99 0.08 -0.60
C PRO A 104 -8.58 0.70 -0.67
N PRO A 105 -8.36 1.84 0.01
CA PRO A 105 -7.03 2.41 0.14
C PRO A 105 -6.06 1.45 0.85
N ILE A 106 -4.76 1.53 0.52
CA ILE A 106 -3.69 0.72 1.15
C ILE A 106 -2.77 1.50 2.09
N MET A 107 -3.09 2.77 2.38
CA MET A 107 -2.31 3.50 3.39
C MET A 107 -2.65 3.02 4.81
N ASN A 108 -1.65 3.03 5.68
CA ASN A 108 -1.78 2.73 7.11
C ASN A 108 -2.22 1.29 7.45
N LEU A 109 -1.94 0.32 6.56
CA LEU A 109 -2.32 -1.09 6.78
C LEU A 109 -1.62 -1.76 7.97
N ALA A 110 -0.50 -1.20 8.46
CA ALA A 110 0.19 -1.73 9.64
C ALA A 110 -0.67 -1.74 10.92
N TRP A 111 -1.76 -0.95 10.96
CA TRP A 111 -2.67 -0.82 12.11
C TRP A 111 -4.05 -1.45 11.88
N SER A 112 -4.25 -2.13 10.74
CA SER A 112 -5.51 -2.80 10.42
C SER A 112 -5.53 -4.22 11.00
N ASN A 113 -6.68 -4.63 11.54
CA ASN A 113 -6.91 -5.98 12.06
C ASN A 113 -7.49 -6.95 11.01
N ALA A 114 -8.05 -6.40 9.94
CA ALA A 114 -8.69 -7.12 8.86
C ALA A 114 -8.59 -6.31 7.57
N PHE A 115 -8.62 -7.01 6.45
CA PHE A 115 -8.47 -6.49 5.10
C PHE A 115 -9.68 -6.86 4.25
N MET A 116 -9.83 -6.15 3.14
CA MET A 116 -11.05 -6.12 2.31
C MET A 116 -12.23 -5.44 3.03
N TRP A 117 -13.26 -5.07 2.27
CA TRP A 117 -14.46 -4.44 2.81
C TRP A 117 -15.25 -5.33 3.78
N ASP A 118 -15.19 -6.65 3.62
CA ASP A 118 -15.89 -7.63 4.44
C ASP A 118 -15.06 -8.19 5.59
N GLY A 119 -13.77 -7.87 5.65
CA GLY A 119 -12.86 -8.41 6.67
C GLY A 119 -12.56 -9.90 6.53
N GLY A 120 -12.64 -10.45 5.32
CA GLY A 120 -12.38 -11.88 5.07
C GLY A 120 -10.93 -12.31 5.30
N ILE A 121 -9.98 -11.38 5.28
CA ILE A 121 -8.55 -11.65 5.44
C ILE A 121 -8.05 -10.91 6.67
N VAL A 122 -7.32 -11.60 7.55
CA VAL A 122 -6.82 -11.05 8.83
C VAL A 122 -5.29 -11.00 8.91
N ASP A 123 -4.62 -11.36 7.82
CA ASP A 123 -3.16 -11.30 7.69
C ASP A 123 -2.80 -10.57 6.39
N LEU A 124 -2.03 -9.49 6.52
CA LEU A 124 -1.61 -8.66 5.40
C LEU A 124 -0.77 -9.46 4.40
N ASP A 125 0.05 -10.40 4.87
CA ASP A 125 0.89 -11.23 4.01
C ASP A 125 0.06 -12.15 3.13
N LEU A 126 -1.17 -12.48 3.54
CA LEU A 126 -2.07 -13.33 2.77
C LEU A 126 -3.04 -12.53 1.88
N GLN A 127 -3.18 -11.22 2.12
CA GLN A 127 -4.11 -10.36 1.37
C GLN A 127 -3.91 -10.44 -0.14
N PRO A 128 -2.67 -10.38 -0.69
CA PRO A 128 -2.48 -10.39 -2.15
C PRO A 128 -2.94 -11.67 -2.85
N ILE A 129 -3.12 -12.78 -2.14
CA ILE A 129 -3.60 -14.03 -2.76
C ILE A 129 -4.98 -13.84 -3.39
N ALA A 130 -5.87 -13.09 -2.73
CA ALA A 130 -7.23 -12.86 -3.20
C ALA A 130 -7.28 -12.12 -4.56
N PRO A 131 -6.68 -10.93 -4.73
CA PRO A 131 -6.68 -10.23 -6.03
C PRO A 131 -5.91 -11.00 -7.10
N LEU A 132 -4.80 -11.67 -6.74
CA LEU A 132 -4.01 -12.49 -7.69
C LEU A 132 -4.85 -13.62 -8.32
N THR A 133 -5.68 -14.27 -7.51
CA THR A 133 -6.43 -15.48 -7.91
C THR A 133 -7.88 -15.22 -8.32
N SER A 134 -8.40 -14.02 -8.06
CA SER A 134 -9.74 -13.61 -8.47
C SER A 134 -9.84 -13.50 -9.98
N HIS A 135 -10.77 -14.25 -10.58
CA HIS A 135 -11.00 -14.31 -12.03
C HIS A 135 -11.48 -13.00 -12.66
N VAL A 136 -12.01 -12.07 -11.86
CA VAL A 136 -12.42 -10.73 -12.29
C VAL A 136 -11.40 -9.65 -11.93
N GLU A 137 -10.29 -10.00 -11.30
CA GLU A 137 -9.20 -9.08 -10.96
C GLU A 137 -7.95 -9.41 -11.77
N MET A 138 -7.07 -10.29 -11.28
CA MET A 138 -5.82 -10.64 -11.97
C MET A 138 -5.87 -12.02 -12.65
N GLY A 139 -6.83 -12.87 -12.26
CA GLY A 139 -7.18 -14.13 -12.90
C GLY A 139 -6.08 -15.19 -12.98
N GLU A 140 -5.09 -15.12 -12.09
CA GLU A 140 -3.88 -15.94 -12.16
C GLU A 140 -3.88 -17.08 -11.13
N THR A 141 -3.00 -18.07 -11.32
CA THR A 141 -2.70 -19.08 -10.30
C THR A 141 -1.38 -18.77 -9.60
N MET A 142 -1.31 -19.01 -8.29
CA MET A 142 -0.06 -18.80 -7.55
C MET A 142 1.12 -19.57 -8.14
N THR A 143 0.88 -20.79 -8.64
CA THR A 143 1.91 -21.59 -9.31
C THR A 143 2.45 -20.92 -10.57
N ASN A 144 1.57 -20.38 -11.41
CA ASN A 144 1.99 -19.73 -12.65
C ASN A 144 2.65 -18.36 -12.41
N VAL A 145 2.21 -17.60 -11.39
CA VAL A 145 2.95 -16.42 -10.92
C VAL A 145 4.40 -16.76 -10.63
N LEU A 146 4.65 -17.81 -9.82
CA LEU A 146 6.02 -18.23 -9.51
C LEU A 146 6.80 -18.65 -10.74
N THR A 147 6.18 -19.36 -11.68
CA THR A 147 6.81 -19.73 -12.96
C THR A 147 7.23 -18.48 -13.74
N LYS A 148 6.35 -17.49 -13.88
CA LYS A 148 6.65 -16.22 -14.56
C LYS A 148 7.83 -15.49 -13.90
N LEU A 149 7.83 -15.38 -12.57
CA LEU A 149 8.90 -14.71 -11.82
C LEU A 149 10.24 -15.45 -11.93
N LYS A 150 10.23 -16.80 -11.84
CA LYS A 150 11.45 -17.63 -11.97
C LYS A 150 12.07 -17.58 -13.36
N ASN A 151 11.24 -17.42 -14.40
CA ASN A 151 11.70 -17.29 -15.77
C ASN A 151 12.25 -15.89 -16.10
N ASN A 152 12.24 -14.96 -15.14
CA ASN A 152 12.75 -13.61 -15.31
C ASN A 152 14.01 -13.40 -14.45
N ALA A 153 15.18 -13.35 -15.10
CA ALA A 153 16.47 -13.23 -14.43
C ALA A 153 16.59 -11.98 -13.52
N ASN A 154 15.87 -10.90 -13.84
CA ASN A 154 15.86 -9.70 -13.01
C ASN A 154 15.24 -10.00 -11.64
N TYR A 155 14.12 -10.72 -11.61
CA TYR A 155 13.47 -11.10 -10.36
C TYR A 155 14.36 -12.03 -9.52
N THR A 156 15.02 -13.03 -10.11
CA THR A 156 15.96 -13.89 -9.39
C THR A 156 17.02 -13.09 -8.62
N SER A 157 17.61 -12.07 -9.27
CA SER A 157 18.60 -11.21 -8.63
C SER A 157 18.02 -10.35 -7.49
N GLN A 158 16.78 -9.87 -7.64
CA GLN A 158 16.10 -9.04 -6.64
C GLN A 158 15.63 -9.86 -5.43
N PHE A 159 15.16 -11.09 -5.64
CA PHE A 159 14.85 -12.02 -4.54
C PHE A 159 16.11 -12.39 -3.75
N LYS A 160 17.25 -12.58 -4.42
CA LYS A 160 18.55 -12.76 -3.74
C LYS A 160 18.91 -11.55 -2.89
N ALA A 161 18.74 -10.34 -3.41
CA ALA A 161 19.01 -9.12 -2.66
C ALA A 161 18.07 -8.95 -1.45
N ALA A 162 16.79 -9.29 -1.60
CA ALA A 162 15.77 -9.12 -0.57
C ALA A 162 15.83 -10.19 0.53
N PHE A 163 16.15 -11.44 0.19
CA PHE A 163 16.01 -12.60 1.08
C PHE A 163 17.28 -13.44 1.22
N GLY A 164 18.40 -13.01 0.63
CA GLY A 164 19.67 -13.73 0.67
C GLY A 164 19.71 -15.02 -0.17
N SER A 165 18.68 -15.29 -0.96
CA SER A 165 18.53 -16.51 -1.75
C SER A 165 17.83 -16.24 -3.08
N GLU A 166 18.32 -16.85 -4.15
CA GLU A 166 17.74 -16.80 -5.50
C GLU A 166 16.44 -17.60 -5.61
N GLU A 167 16.12 -18.43 -4.62
CA GLU A 167 14.89 -19.21 -4.60
C GLU A 167 13.66 -18.28 -4.42
N ILE A 168 12.81 -18.28 -5.44
CA ILE A 168 11.53 -17.56 -5.45
C ILE A 168 10.41 -18.47 -4.93
N THR A 169 9.74 -18.05 -3.86
CA THR A 169 8.61 -18.76 -3.23
C THR A 169 7.42 -17.82 -3.04
N ASN A 170 6.22 -18.39 -2.89
CA ASN A 170 5.01 -17.60 -2.57
C ASN A 170 5.22 -16.75 -1.31
N ILE A 171 5.79 -17.33 -0.25
CA ILE A 171 6.03 -16.63 1.01
C ILE A 171 6.95 -15.42 0.81
N LYS A 172 8.06 -15.57 0.08
CA LYS A 172 8.98 -14.45 -0.19
C LYS A 172 8.31 -13.36 -1.03
N MET A 173 7.54 -13.74 -2.04
CA MET A 173 6.80 -12.79 -2.89
C MET A 173 5.78 -11.99 -2.07
N LEU A 174 4.95 -12.69 -1.30
CA LEU A 174 3.94 -12.10 -0.44
C LEU A 174 4.56 -11.18 0.62
N LYS A 175 5.64 -11.61 1.28
CA LYS A 175 6.38 -10.77 2.23
C LYS A 175 6.97 -9.52 1.59
N ALA A 176 7.49 -9.61 0.37
CA ALA A 176 7.98 -8.44 -0.36
C ALA A 176 6.85 -7.45 -0.63
N LEU A 177 5.69 -7.91 -1.13
CA LEU A 177 4.50 -7.07 -1.32
C LEU A 177 4.07 -6.38 -0.01
N SER A 178 4.02 -7.12 1.11
CA SER A 178 3.73 -6.55 2.43
C SER A 178 4.74 -5.50 2.84
N GLN A 179 6.04 -5.70 2.62
CA GLN A 179 7.05 -4.69 2.97
C GLN A 179 6.82 -3.36 2.23
N TYR A 180 6.35 -3.41 0.99
CA TYR A 180 5.92 -2.20 0.27
C TYR A 180 4.67 -1.58 0.88
N MET A 181 3.60 -2.37 1.07
CA MET A 181 2.33 -1.89 1.61
C MET A 181 2.46 -1.32 3.03
N LEU A 182 3.31 -1.90 3.87
CA LEU A 182 3.59 -1.40 5.24
C LEU A 182 4.27 -0.04 5.24
N MET A 183 5.00 0.30 4.18
CA MET A 183 5.67 1.59 4.02
C MET A 183 4.74 2.67 3.45
N CYS A 184 3.53 2.32 2.99
CA CYS A 184 2.50 3.27 2.62
C CYS A 184 1.86 3.90 3.87
N VAL A 185 2.60 4.75 4.57
CA VAL A 185 2.12 5.45 5.77
C VAL A 185 1.72 6.88 5.44
N SER A 186 0.51 7.27 5.82
CA SER A 186 0.00 8.64 5.77
C SER A 186 -0.19 9.16 7.18
N ALA A 187 0.71 10.07 7.60
CA ALA A 187 0.76 10.61 8.95
C ALA A 187 1.28 12.06 9.02
N GLU A 188 1.27 12.77 7.89
CA GLU A 188 1.77 14.16 7.78
C GLU A 188 0.67 15.13 7.35
N SER A 189 -0.59 14.79 7.60
CA SER A 189 -1.71 15.70 7.37
C SER A 189 -1.64 16.91 8.32
N LYS A 190 -2.42 17.94 8.02
CA LYS A 190 -2.60 19.06 8.95
C LYS A 190 -3.13 18.59 10.30
N TYR A 191 -4.06 17.64 10.32
CA TYR A 191 -4.56 17.03 11.55
C TYR A 191 -3.42 16.44 12.39
N ASP A 192 -2.52 15.67 11.76
CA ASP A 192 -1.39 15.06 12.45
C ASP A 192 -0.45 16.11 13.05
N SER A 193 -0.17 17.17 12.28
CA SER A 193 0.64 18.30 12.74
C SER A 193 0.02 19.02 13.94
N VAL A 194 -1.31 19.19 13.97
CA VAL A 194 -2.02 19.77 15.13
C VAL A 194 -1.97 18.83 16.33
N MET A 195 -2.16 17.52 16.14
CA MET A 195 -2.06 16.53 17.23
C MET A 195 -0.65 16.48 17.83
N ARG A 196 0.38 16.72 17.01
CA ARG A 196 1.78 16.88 17.46
C ARG A 196 2.12 18.27 17.98
N LYS A 197 1.15 19.19 18.08
CA LYS A 197 1.33 20.59 18.54
C LYS A 197 2.31 21.39 17.67
N GLN A 198 2.51 20.99 16.42
CA GLN A 198 3.36 21.67 15.43
C GLN A 198 2.59 22.76 14.68
N GLN A 199 1.26 22.64 14.64
CA GLN A 199 0.35 23.60 14.04
C GLN A 199 -0.92 23.74 14.90
N VAL A 200 -1.79 24.67 14.51
CA VAL A 200 -3.13 24.83 15.06
C VAL A 200 -4.15 24.79 13.93
N PHE A 201 -5.36 24.31 14.22
CA PHE A 201 -6.47 24.42 13.29
C PHE A 201 -6.81 25.88 13.03
N THR A 202 -7.28 26.18 11.82
CA THR A 202 -8.06 27.41 11.60
C THR A 202 -9.36 27.36 12.41
N LYS A 203 -10.04 28.50 12.54
CA LYS A 203 -11.34 28.53 13.22
C LYS A 203 -12.34 27.54 12.59
N GLU A 204 -12.45 27.54 11.27
CA GLU A 204 -13.36 26.66 10.52
C GLU A 204 -12.99 25.17 10.68
N GLU A 205 -11.70 24.83 10.57
CA GLU A 205 -11.23 23.45 10.80
C GLU A 205 -11.52 22.97 12.22
N ASN A 206 -11.37 23.84 13.22
CA ASN A 206 -11.67 23.50 14.61
C ASN A 206 -13.17 23.31 14.84
N GLU A 207 -14.02 24.15 14.24
CA GLU A 207 -15.47 23.98 14.26
C GLU A 207 -15.89 22.64 13.60
N GLY A 208 -15.32 22.32 12.43
CA GLY A 208 -15.51 21.03 11.76
C GLY A 208 -15.04 19.84 12.59
N TYR A 209 -13.87 19.97 13.24
CA TYR A 209 -13.34 18.94 14.12
C TYR A 209 -14.26 18.70 15.33
N ILE A 210 -14.80 19.75 15.95
CA ILE A 210 -15.79 19.61 17.05
C ILE A 210 -17.04 18.86 16.57
N ILE A 211 -17.54 19.15 15.36
CA ILE A 211 -18.68 18.42 14.79
C ILE A 211 -18.32 16.95 14.59
N PHE A 212 -17.16 16.67 13.99
CA PHE A 212 -16.66 15.32 13.77
C PHE A 212 -16.57 14.51 15.06
N GLN A 213 -15.96 15.09 16.12
CA GLN A 213 -15.83 14.46 17.42
C GLN A 213 -17.18 14.10 18.04
N ASN A 214 -18.20 14.93 17.84
CA ASN A 214 -19.54 14.72 18.40
C ASN A 214 -20.43 13.80 17.56
N LYS A 215 -20.20 13.68 16.25
CA LYS A 215 -21.13 13.02 15.32
C LYS A 215 -20.56 11.79 14.60
N CYS A 216 -19.24 11.72 14.41
CA CYS A 216 -18.59 10.73 13.55
C CYS A 216 -17.64 9.81 14.32
N ASN A 217 -17.04 10.33 15.40
CA ASN A 217 -15.98 9.65 16.16
C ASN A 217 -16.44 8.39 16.93
N ASN A 218 -17.73 8.04 16.94
CA ASN A 218 -18.18 6.77 17.50
C ASN A 218 -17.64 5.57 16.68
N CYS A 219 -17.62 5.70 15.35
CA CYS A 219 -17.10 4.69 14.42
C CYS A 219 -15.74 5.08 13.83
N HIS A 220 -15.52 6.39 13.60
CA HIS A 220 -14.30 6.90 12.99
C HIS A 220 -13.33 7.47 14.03
N GLN A 221 -12.78 6.59 14.87
CA GLN A 221 -11.96 6.97 16.01
C GLN A 221 -10.56 7.43 15.63
N ALA A 222 -10.16 8.62 16.09
CA ALA A 222 -8.77 9.08 16.00
C ALA A 222 -7.79 8.09 16.69
N PRO A 223 -6.52 8.00 16.26
CA PRO A 223 -5.85 8.85 15.26
C PRO A 223 -5.95 8.35 13.81
N LEU A 224 -6.44 7.12 13.59
CA LEU A 224 -6.57 6.51 12.26
C LEU A 224 -7.96 6.65 11.64
N PHE A 225 -8.88 7.32 12.36
CA PHE A 225 -10.27 7.55 11.97
C PHE A 225 -11.04 6.26 11.67
N THR A 226 -10.74 5.21 12.43
CA THR A 226 -11.39 3.91 12.39
C THR A 226 -11.29 3.27 13.76
N ASP A 227 -12.34 2.56 14.16
CA ASP A 227 -12.30 1.67 15.33
C ASP A 227 -12.12 0.19 14.94
N ASN A 228 -11.88 -0.07 13.65
CA ASN A 228 -11.68 -1.40 13.05
C ASN A 228 -12.87 -2.37 13.24
N ARG A 229 -14.10 -1.87 13.46
CA ARG A 229 -15.30 -2.72 13.59
C ARG A 229 -16.20 -2.65 12.36
N PHE A 230 -16.77 -3.81 12.03
CA PHE A 230 -17.79 -3.96 10.98
C PHE A 230 -19.18 -3.60 11.50
N ARG A 231 -19.97 -2.93 10.66
CA ARG A 231 -21.33 -2.50 10.97
C ARG A 231 -22.15 -2.39 9.70
N ASN A 232 -23.45 -2.57 9.83
CA ASN A 232 -24.41 -2.06 8.84
C ASN A 232 -24.39 -0.51 8.93
N ASN A 233 -24.10 0.16 7.81
CA ASN A 233 -23.99 1.61 7.73
C ASN A 233 -25.32 2.29 7.31
N GLY A 234 -26.41 1.54 7.22
CA GLY A 234 -27.74 2.01 6.85
C GLY A 234 -27.94 2.30 5.37
N LEU A 235 -26.93 2.05 4.52
CA LEU A 235 -27.07 2.22 3.08
C LEU A 235 -27.95 1.10 2.50
N GLN A 236 -28.74 1.46 1.49
CA GLN A 236 -29.51 0.46 0.74
C GLN A 236 -28.56 -0.37 -0.13
N PRO A 237 -28.85 -1.67 -0.31
CA PRO A 237 -28.04 -2.52 -1.18
C PRO A 237 -27.98 -1.94 -2.59
N SER A 238 -26.79 -2.00 -3.21
CA SER A 238 -26.65 -1.65 -4.62
C SER A 238 -27.36 -2.68 -5.50
N GLN A 239 -27.43 -2.43 -6.81
CA GLN A 239 -27.96 -3.38 -7.78
C GLN A 239 -27.20 -4.72 -7.80
N LEU A 240 -25.95 -4.73 -7.34
CA LEU A 240 -25.13 -5.93 -7.22
C LEU A 240 -25.56 -6.82 -6.05
N ASN A 241 -26.38 -6.30 -5.14
CA ASN A 241 -26.91 -7.00 -3.97
C ASN A 241 -25.81 -7.72 -3.15
N ASP A 242 -24.65 -7.08 -3.05
CA ASP A 242 -23.51 -7.57 -2.29
C ASP A 242 -23.89 -7.66 -0.80
N PRO A 243 -23.94 -8.87 -0.21
CA PRO A 243 -24.38 -9.04 1.18
C PRO A 243 -23.28 -8.69 2.19
N GLY A 244 -22.12 -8.20 1.74
CA GLY A 244 -21.09 -7.66 2.61
C GLY A 244 -20.39 -8.76 3.40
N ARG A 245 -20.31 -8.53 4.71
CA ARG A 245 -19.62 -9.41 5.66
C ARG A 245 -20.29 -10.78 5.85
N MET A 246 -21.58 -10.90 5.54
CA MET A 246 -22.29 -12.18 5.57
C MET A 246 -21.61 -13.27 4.73
N LEU A 247 -20.92 -12.93 3.63
CA LEU A 247 -20.17 -13.93 2.83
C LEU A 247 -19.06 -14.63 3.63
N ILE A 248 -18.55 -13.95 4.66
CA ILE A 248 -17.47 -14.43 5.52
C ILE A 248 -18.03 -15.13 6.76
N THR A 249 -19.05 -14.55 7.40
CA THR A 249 -19.55 -15.01 8.70
C THR A 249 -20.72 -15.99 8.60
N LEU A 250 -21.41 -15.99 7.46
CA LEU A 250 -22.66 -16.73 7.21
C LEU A 250 -23.81 -16.34 8.15
N LEU A 251 -23.71 -15.19 8.83
CA LEU A 251 -24.73 -14.67 9.73
C LEU A 251 -25.64 -13.67 9.02
N ASN A 252 -26.96 -13.88 9.09
CA ASN A 252 -27.94 -12.94 8.52
C ASN A 252 -27.88 -11.54 9.15
N THR A 253 -27.37 -11.41 10.38
CA THR A 253 -27.18 -10.12 11.05
C THR A 253 -26.05 -9.29 10.45
N ASP A 254 -25.15 -9.92 9.69
CA ASP A 254 -24.04 -9.25 8.98
C ASP A 254 -24.37 -8.97 7.51
N LYS A 255 -25.65 -9.15 7.13
CA LYS A 255 -26.13 -8.88 5.78
C LYS A 255 -26.36 -7.38 5.62
N TYR A 256 -25.63 -6.79 4.68
CA TYR A 256 -25.58 -5.36 4.35
C TYR A 256 -24.89 -4.49 5.41
#